data_AF-D6D5L8-F1
#
_entry.id   AF-D6D5L8-F1
#
_cell.length_a   1.000
_cell.length_b   1.000
_cell.length_c   1.000
_cell.angle_alpha   90.00
_cell.angle_beta   90.00
_cell.angle_gamma   90.00
#
_symmetry.space_group_name_H-M   'P 1'
#
loop_
_entity.id
_entity.type
_entity.pdbx_description
1 polymer ?
#
loop_
_entity_poly.entity_id
_entity_poly.type
_entity_poly.pdbx_seq_one_letter_code
_entity_poly.pdbx_strand_id
1 'polypeptide(L)'
;MNWNKFLPCILLTTVLGACSGKGEQPNVEPTALCLTDSLLRIVSVDTVHVQEVIDELTLNGRVTFNENQVAHVYPMFGGTVTELKAEIGDYVRKGDVLAVIRSGEVADYEKQLKEAEQQLLLARRNMDAT
;
A
#
# COMPACT_ATOMS: atom_id res chain seq x y z
N MET A 1 -46.35 7.78 35.27
CA MET A 1 -46.65 6.76 36.31
C MET A 1 -46.45 7.43 37.66
N ASN A 2 -47.49 7.40 38.49
CA ASN A 2 -47.72 8.29 39.63
C ASN A 2 -46.67 8.26 40.75
N TRP A 3 -46.17 9.44 41.11
CA TRP A 3 -45.16 9.70 42.16
C TRP A 3 -45.76 9.88 43.57
N ASN A 4 -46.99 9.41 43.80
CA ASN A 4 -47.80 9.79 44.97
C ASN A 4 -48.09 8.62 45.94
N LYS A 5 -47.19 7.65 46.06
CA LYS A 5 -47.39 6.45 46.91
C LYS A 5 -46.27 6.13 47.93
N PHE A 6 -45.22 6.95 48.03
CA PHE A 6 -44.19 6.81 49.09
C PHE A 6 -44.41 7.77 50.27
N LEU A 7 -45.61 8.32 50.38
CA LEU A 7 -46.03 9.28 51.40
C LEU A 7 -46.35 8.71 52.82
N PRO A 8 -46.25 7.40 53.14
CA PRO A 8 -46.46 6.96 54.53
C PRO A 8 -45.26 6.25 55.19
N CYS A 9 -44.02 6.49 54.77
CA CYS A 9 -42.82 5.99 55.48
C CYS A 9 -42.06 7.09 56.25
N ILE A 10 -42.57 8.32 56.25
CA ILE A 10 -41.95 9.52 56.86
C ILE A 10 -42.14 9.59 58.39
N LEU A 11 -42.74 8.58 59.04
CA LEU A 11 -43.23 8.72 60.43
C LEU A 11 -42.72 7.71 61.46
N LEU A 12 -41.73 6.84 61.17
CA LEU A 12 -41.35 5.79 62.14
C LEU A 12 -39.87 5.43 62.29
N THR A 13 -38.92 6.30 61.91
CA THR A 13 -37.48 6.03 62.17
C THR A 13 -36.73 7.20 62.80
N THR A 14 -37.44 8.14 63.43
CA THR A 14 -36.86 9.14 64.37
C THR A 14 -36.61 8.53 65.75
N VAL A 15 -35.96 7.37 65.83
CA VAL A 15 -35.45 6.80 67.08
C VAL A 15 -34.11 6.16 66.77
N LEU A 16 -33.07 6.57 67.50
CA LEU A 16 -31.64 6.22 67.38
C LEU A 16 -30.76 7.22 66.59
N GLY A 17 -30.91 8.51 66.90
CA GLY A 17 -29.78 9.44 66.88
C GLY A 17 -28.95 9.29 68.17
N ALA A 18 -27.93 8.43 68.14
CA ALA A 18 -26.90 8.33 69.17
C ALA A 18 -25.62 7.67 68.61
N CYS A 19 -24.83 8.45 67.86
CA CYS A 19 -23.38 8.28 67.78
C CYS A 19 -22.78 9.66 67.51
N SER A 20 -22.29 10.28 68.59
CA SER A 20 -21.43 11.44 68.57
C SER A 20 -20.02 11.01 68.12
N GLY A 21 -19.33 11.93 67.45
CA GLY A 21 -18.15 11.68 66.64
C GLY A 21 -16.93 11.12 67.38
N LYS A 22 -16.09 10.39 66.63
CA LYS A 22 -14.87 10.92 66.00
C LYS A 22 -14.24 9.78 65.20
N GLY A 23 -14.61 9.66 63.93
CA GLY A 23 -13.96 8.75 63.00
C GLY A 23 -12.71 9.45 62.46
N GLU A 24 -11.58 9.20 63.08
CA GLU A 24 -10.27 9.52 62.51
C GLU A 24 -10.13 8.66 61.24
N GLN A 25 -10.34 9.28 60.07
CA GLN A 25 -9.82 8.68 58.84
C GLN A 25 -8.30 8.74 58.96
N PRO A 26 -7.55 7.65 58.77
CA PRO A 26 -6.12 7.76 58.61
C PRO A 26 -5.91 8.55 57.32
N ASN A 27 -5.59 9.84 57.45
CA ASN A 27 -4.96 10.61 56.41
C ASN A 27 -3.60 9.93 56.20
N VAL A 28 -3.56 8.97 55.27
CA VAL A 28 -2.29 8.44 54.77
C VAL A 28 -1.72 9.57 53.92
N GLU A 29 -1.06 10.51 54.58
CA GLU A 29 -0.09 11.35 53.90
C GLU A 29 0.89 10.39 53.21
N PRO A 30 1.18 10.58 51.92
CA PRO A 30 2.13 9.70 51.25
C PRO A 30 3.41 9.74 52.08
N THR A 31 3.80 8.60 52.66
CA THR A 31 5.02 8.48 53.46
C THR A 31 6.15 9.05 52.62
N ALA A 32 6.58 10.28 52.91
CA ALA A 32 7.71 10.88 52.23
C ALA A 32 8.90 10.00 52.60
N LEU A 33 9.38 9.24 51.64
CA LEU A 33 10.54 8.39 51.81
C LEU A 33 11.74 9.33 51.93
N CYS A 34 12.06 9.72 53.16
CA CYS A 34 13.15 10.64 53.46
C CYS A 34 14.48 9.89 53.45
N LEU A 35 15.38 10.28 52.55
CA LEU A 35 16.74 9.75 52.49
C LEU A 35 17.58 10.31 53.66
N THR A 36 18.46 9.48 54.23
CA THR A 36 19.46 9.92 55.21
C THR A 36 20.61 10.65 54.53
N ASP A 37 21.33 11.52 55.25
CA ASP A 37 22.43 12.34 54.69
C ASP A 37 23.54 11.49 54.05
N SER A 38 23.83 10.33 54.63
CA SER A 38 24.78 9.36 54.07
C SER A 38 24.29 8.82 52.71
N LEU A 39 22.99 8.63 52.53
CA LEU A 39 22.37 8.18 51.28
C LEU A 39 22.33 9.31 50.24
N LEU A 40 22.03 10.55 50.64
CA LEU A 40 22.06 11.71 49.73
C LEU A 40 23.44 11.96 49.13
N ARG A 41 24.52 11.71 49.88
CA ARG A 41 25.90 11.87 49.39
C ARG A 41 26.30 10.85 48.32
N ILE A 42 25.59 9.75 48.18
CA ILE A 42 25.95 8.64 47.27
C ILE A 42 24.92 8.39 46.17
N VAL A 43 23.80 9.12 46.17
CA VAL A 43 22.73 8.98 45.18
C VAL A 43 22.78 10.17 44.20
N SER A 44 22.85 9.86 42.91
CA SER A 44 22.70 10.84 41.83
C SER A 44 21.22 10.95 41.45
N VAL A 45 20.67 12.16 41.53
CA VAL A 45 19.32 12.48 41.04
C VAL A 45 19.48 13.18 39.70
N ASP A 46 18.72 12.72 38.71
CA ASP A 46 18.65 13.35 37.39
C ASP A 46 17.20 13.78 37.10
N THR A 47 17.05 14.81 36.27
CA THR A 47 15.75 15.39 35.95
C THR A 47 15.14 14.69 34.74
N VAL A 48 13.83 14.44 34.76
CA VAL A 48 13.14 13.92 33.59
C VAL A 48 13.10 14.95 32.47
N HIS A 49 13.52 14.54 31.28
CA HIS A 49 13.47 15.37 30.07
C HIS A 49 12.44 14.80 29.11
N VAL A 50 11.55 15.66 28.63
CA VAL A 50 10.68 15.33 27.50
C VAL A 50 11.52 15.47 26.24
N GLN A 51 11.75 14.36 25.56
CA GLN A 51 12.46 14.33 24.29
C GLN A 51 11.59 13.62 23.25
N GLU A 52 11.67 14.09 22.02
CA GLU A 52 11.06 13.40 20.88
C GLU A 52 11.80 12.09 20.63
N VAL A 53 11.05 10.98 20.70
CA VAL A 53 11.58 9.64 20.43
C VAL A 53 11.44 9.39 18.93
N ILE A 54 12.57 9.21 18.25
CA ILE A 54 12.60 8.82 16.85
C ILE A 54 12.62 7.30 16.81
N ASP A 55 11.57 6.71 16.25
CA ASP A 55 11.52 5.27 15.95
C ASP A 55 12.15 5.03 14.57
N GLU A 56 13.31 4.40 14.54
CA GLU A 56 14.07 4.15 13.31
C GLU A 56 13.81 2.72 12.83
N LEU A 57 13.31 2.58 11.60
CA LEU A 57 13.10 1.29 10.95
C LEU A 57 14.03 1.17 9.73
N THR A 58 14.97 0.23 9.80
CA THR A 58 15.85 -0.08 8.67
C THR A 58 15.21 -1.12 7.76
N LEU A 59 14.97 -0.76 6.50
CA LEU A 59 14.37 -1.63 5.50
C LEU A 59 15.37 -1.96 4.39
N ASN A 60 15.34 -3.20 3.91
CA ASN A 60 16.10 -3.62 2.74
C ASN A 60 15.29 -3.33 1.47
N GLY A 61 15.93 -2.68 0.51
CA GLY A 61 15.38 -2.44 -0.83
C GLY A 61 16.09 -3.29 -1.88
N ARG A 62 15.39 -3.53 -3.00
CA ARG A 62 15.98 -4.07 -4.23
C ARG A 62 15.76 -3.08 -5.35
N VAL A 63 16.81 -2.83 -6.14
CA VAL A 63 16.68 -2.08 -7.40
C VAL A 63 16.14 -3.02 -8.47
N THR A 64 14.98 -2.68 -9.02
CA THR A 64 14.32 -3.41 -10.10
C THR A 64 14.00 -2.47 -11.25
N PHE A 65 13.58 -3.02 -12.38
CA PHE A 65 13.09 -2.22 -13.49
C PHE A 65 11.86 -1.42 -13.09
N ASN A 66 11.70 -0.24 -13.70
CA ASN A 66 10.46 0.50 -13.64
C ASN A 66 9.45 -0.20 -14.55
N GLU A 67 8.50 -0.93 -13.99
CA GLU A 67 7.50 -1.70 -14.75
C GLU A 67 6.69 -0.82 -15.74
N ASN A 68 6.54 0.48 -15.46
CA ASN A 68 5.90 1.42 -16.40
C ASN A 68 6.75 1.73 -17.66
N GLN A 69 8.02 1.34 -17.67
CA GLN A 69 8.97 1.53 -18.76
C GLN A 69 9.43 0.20 -19.37
N VAL A 70 8.78 -0.91 -19.03
CA VAL A 70 9.03 -2.23 -19.63
C VAL A 70 7.99 -2.49 -20.72
N ALA A 71 8.44 -2.87 -21.91
CA ALA A 71 7.58 -3.23 -23.03
C ALA A 71 7.88 -4.65 -23.49
N HIS A 72 6.88 -5.52 -23.43
CA HIS A 72 6.96 -6.86 -23.99
C HIS A 72 6.56 -6.82 -25.47
N VAL A 73 7.50 -7.17 -26.35
CA VAL A 73 7.30 -7.13 -27.80
C VAL A 73 6.97 -8.54 -28.30
N TYR A 74 5.87 -8.66 -29.03
CA TYR A 74 5.43 -9.91 -29.65
C TYR A 74 5.22 -9.69 -31.15
N PRO A 75 5.58 -10.67 -32.01
CA PRO A 75 5.31 -10.56 -33.43
C PRO A 75 3.80 -10.62 -33.71
N MET A 76 3.34 -9.83 -34.66
CA MET A 76 1.93 -9.80 -35.08
C MET A 76 1.52 -11.05 -35.88
N PHE A 77 2.46 -11.61 -36.64
CA PHE A 77 2.27 -12.82 -37.46
C PHE A 77 3.28 -13.89 -37.08
N GLY A 78 2.86 -15.14 -37.19
CA GLY A 78 3.74 -16.29 -36.99
C GLY A 78 4.78 -16.38 -38.10
N GLY A 79 5.90 -17.06 -37.82
CA GLY A 79 6.94 -17.28 -38.82
C GLY A 79 8.21 -17.88 -38.24
N THR A 80 9.24 -17.98 -39.08
CA THR A 80 10.57 -18.43 -38.69
C THR A 80 11.50 -17.23 -38.54
N VAL A 81 12.23 -17.14 -37.43
CA VAL A 81 13.26 -16.11 -37.25
C VAL A 81 14.40 -16.36 -38.23
N THR A 82 14.70 -15.38 -39.06
CA THR A 82 15.79 -15.45 -40.04
C THR A 82 17.06 -14.75 -39.56
N GLU A 83 16.92 -13.73 -38.73
CA GLU A 83 18.04 -12.95 -38.20
C GLU A 83 17.71 -12.46 -36.79
N LEU A 84 18.70 -12.52 -35.89
CA LEU A 84 18.63 -11.97 -34.55
C LEU A 84 19.63 -10.81 -34.47
N LYS A 85 19.17 -9.64 -34.03
CA LYS A 85 19.98 -8.40 -34.00
C LYS A 85 20.23 -7.86 -32.60
N ALA A 86 19.52 -8.36 -31.60
CA ALA A 86 19.71 -8.02 -30.20
C ALA A 86 19.67 -9.29 -29.33
N GLU A 87 20.57 -9.36 -28.37
CA GLU A 87 20.63 -10.43 -27.38
C GLU A 87 20.29 -9.90 -25.97
N ILE A 88 20.13 -10.83 -25.03
CA ILE A 88 19.81 -10.47 -23.64
C ILE A 88 21.00 -9.74 -23.02
N GLY A 89 20.75 -8.53 -22.53
CA GLY A 89 21.76 -7.66 -21.93
C GLY A 89 22.22 -6.54 -22.85
N ASP A 90 21.88 -6.60 -24.15
CA ASP A 90 22.19 -5.52 -25.08
C ASP A 90 21.37 -4.26 -24.77
N TYR A 91 22.00 -3.12 -24.98
CA TYR A 91 21.33 -1.83 -24.88
C TYR A 91 20.70 -1.46 -26.22
N VAL A 92 19.37 -1.37 -26.25
CA VAL A 92 18.59 -1.01 -27.44
C VAL A 92 17.82 0.29 -27.25
N ARG A 93 17.57 0.99 -28.35
CA ARG A 93 16.79 2.22 -28.41
C ARG A 93 15.48 1.99 -29.15
N LYS A 94 14.52 2.90 -28.93
CA LYS A 94 13.25 2.88 -29.65
C LYS A 94 13.49 2.95 -31.16
N GLY A 95 12.98 1.96 -31.89
CA GLY A 95 13.10 1.85 -33.34
C GLY A 95 14.20 0.88 -33.80
N ASP A 96 15.04 0.38 -32.89
CA ASP A 96 16.04 -0.62 -33.23
C ASP A 96 15.36 -1.94 -33.60
N VAL A 97 15.89 -2.60 -34.63
CA VAL A 97 15.38 -3.90 -35.08
C VAL A 97 15.93 -4.97 -34.15
N LEU A 98 15.04 -5.71 -33.48
CA LEU A 98 15.42 -6.77 -32.54
C LEU A 98 15.62 -8.12 -33.25
N ALA A 99 14.73 -8.46 -34.18
CA ALA A 99 14.78 -9.69 -34.97
C ALA A 99 14.07 -9.51 -36.31
N VAL A 100 14.43 -10.33 -37.30
CA VAL A 100 13.75 -10.41 -38.60
C VAL A 100 13.06 -11.77 -38.68
N ILE A 101 11.77 -11.75 -39.02
CA ILE A 101 10.92 -12.94 -39.09
C ILE A 101 10.39 -13.09 -40.52
N ARG A 102 10.51 -14.29 -41.07
CA ARG A 102 9.88 -14.67 -42.33
C ARG A 102 8.53 -15.34 -42.04
N SER A 103 7.44 -14.67 -42.39
CA SER A 103 6.07 -15.16 -42.19
C SER A 103 5.48 -15.73 -43.48
N GLY A 104 4.91 -16.93 -43.40
CA GLY A 104 4.11 -17.50 -44.50
C GLY A 104 2.76 -16.82 -44.65
N GLU A 105 2.13 -16.43 -43.55
CA GLU A 105 0.82 -15.77 -43.54
C GLU A 105 0.84 -14.45 -44.30
N VAL A 106 1.88 -13.63 -44.08
CA VAL A 106 2.05 -12.36 -44.81
C VAL A 106 2.24 -12.61 -46.31
N ALA A 107 2.99 -13.64 -46.69
CA ALA A 107 3.18 -14.00 -48.09
C ALA A 107 1.87 -14.42 -48.77
N ASP A 108 1.00 -15.16 -48.05
CA ASP A 108 -0.32 -15.54 -48.54
C ASP A 108 -1.24 -14.33 -48.72
N TYR A 109 -1.22 -13.37 -47.78
CA TYR A 109 -1.99 -12.13 -47.92
C TYR A 109 -1.51 -11.26 -49.09
N GLU A 110 -0.20 -11.12 -49.28
CA GLU A 110 0.35 -10.42 -50.43
C GLU A 110 -0.05 -11.07 -51.76
N LYS A 111 -0.09 -12.40 -51.80
CA LYS A 111 -0.56 -13.16 -52.97
C LYS A 111 -2.03 -12.85 -53.26
N GLN A 112 -2.89 -12.94 -52.25
CA GLN A 112 -4.33 -12.65 -52.40
C GLN A 112 -4.59 -11.21 -52.85
N LEU A 113 -3.84 -10.24 -52.31
CA LEU A 113 -3.92 -8.84 -52.74
C LEU A 113 -3.59 -8.68 -54.22
N LYS A 114 -2.48 -9.28 -54.67
CA LYS A 114 -2.07 -9.24 -56.08
C LYS A 114 -3.09 -9.88 -57.01
N GLU A 115 -3.67 -11.02 -56.61
CA GLU A 115 -4.73 -11.69 -57.37
C GLU A 115 -5.98 -10.80 -57.50
N ALA A 116 -6.39 -10.16 -56.40
CA ALA A 116 -7.54 -9.24 -56.40
C ALA A 116 -7.29 -8.00 -57.27
N GLU A 117 -6.09 -7.41 -57.24
CA GLU A 117 -5.71 -6.29 -58.11
C GLU A 117 -5.74 -6.67 -59.60
N GLN A 118 -5.25 -7.86 -59.94
CA GLN A 118 -5.31 -8.38 -61.31
C GLN A 118 -6.75 -8.58 -61.77
N GLN A 119 -7.61 -9.16 -60.92
CA GLN A 119 -9.03 -9.33 -61.23
C GLN A 119 -9.73 -7.98 -61.44
N LEU A 120 -9.45 -6.99 -60.59
CA LEU A 120 -9.97 -5.62 -60.72
C LEU A 120 -9.54 -5.01 -62.06
N LEU A 121 -8.26 -5.16 -62.43
CA LEU A 121 -7.73 -4.64 -63.68
C LEU A 121 -8.39 -5.29 -64.90
N LEU A 122 -8.58 -6.61 -64.87
CA LEU A 122 -9.28 -7.33 -65.93
C LEU A 122 -10.75 -6.90 -66.03
N ALA A 123 -11.45 -6.76 -64.90
CA ALA A 123 -12.83 -6.29 -64.87
C ALA A 123 -12.98 -4.88 -65.45
N ARG A 124 -12.05 -3.97 -65.14
CA ARG A 124 -12.01 -2.61 -65.72
C ARG A 124 -11.79 -2.65 -67.24
N ARG A 125 -10.82 -3.44 -67.72
CA ARG A 125 -10.61 -3.59 -69.16
C ARG A 125 -11.82 -4.16 -69.89
N ASN A 126 -12.51 -5.11 -69.26
CA ASN A 126 -13.73 -5.68 -69.82
C ASN A 126 -14.86 -4.65 -69.87
N MET A 127 -14.97 -3.78 -68.85
CA MET A 127 -15.93 -2.68 -68.82
C MET A 127 -15.66 -1.64 -69.92
N ASP A 128 -14.40 -1.23 -70.10
CA ASP A 128 -13.99 -0.24 -71.12
C ASP A 128 -14.15 -0.76 -72.56
N ALA A 129 -14.21 -2.08 -72.76
CA ALA A 129 -14.35 -2.72 -74.06
C ALA A 129 -15.82 -2.89 -74.52
N THR A 130 -16.80 -2.59 -73.66
CA THR A 130 -18.24 -2.59 -73.96
C THR A 130 -18.76 -1.17 -74.15
#